data_AF-A0A0G3HH43-F1
#
_entry.id   AF-A0A0G3HH43-F1
#
_cell.length_a   1.000
_cell.length_b   1.000
_cell.length_c   1.000
_cell.angle_alpha   90.00
_cell.angle_beta   90.00
_cell.angle_gamma   90.00
#
_symmetry.space_group_name_H-M   'P 1'
#
loop_
_entity.id
_entity.type
_entity.pdbx_description
1 polymer ?
#
loop_
_entity_poly.entity_id
_entity_poly.type
_entity_poly.pdbx_seq_one_letter_code
_entity_poly.pdbx_strand_id
1 'polypeptide(L)'
;MINHTVRTHPSAEDFPYEEHLAYKIARVAADDVAVPTDTAEMIINRIIDNAAVAVASITRRPPTVARRQAQAHPAADGRGATVFGIPGRVSAEWAAWANGTAVRELDFHDTFLAAEYSHPGDNIPPILAVAQHANKKGIDLLRGLATGYEIQVNLVRGMSLHAHKIDHVAHLGPSAAAGIGTLLGLDVDTIYQAVGQALHTTTATRQSRKGLISSWKAYAPAFAGKMAIEAVDRTMRGEGAPAPIWEGEDGVIAWLLAGPEHTYTIPLPADGEEKRAILDTFTKEHSAEYQAQAIIDLARRLRGRIGNLGDIESIVLHTSHHTHYVIGTGAGDPQKMDPTASRETLDHSIMYIFAVALEDGKWHHVDSYAPERAARPETVALWHKISTVEDPEWTRRYLSTDPAEKAFGGRAVITLRDGTVIEDEIALADAHPGGARPFGREQYIAKFRELADGVVTAAEQDRFLAAAENLADLTDLTELNIVVSDDILAQAPDTPEGLF
;
A
#
# COMPACT_ATOMS: atom_id res chain seq x y z
N MET A 1 0.36 17.09 -17.73
CA MET A 1 -0.13 15.71 -17.98
C MET A 1 -0.76 15.59 -19.34
N ILE A 2 -0.65 14.41 -19.95
CA ILE A 2 -1.27 13.99 -21.21
C ILE A 2 -2.21 12.82 -20.92
N ASN A 3 -3.44 12.88 -21.41
CA ASN A 3 -4.39 11.76 -21.33
C ASN A 3 -4.19 10.84 -22.53
N HIS A 4 -3.78 9.60 -22.29
CA HIS A 4 -3.60 8.59 -23.33
C HIS A 4 -4.81 7.67 -23.45
N THR A 5 -5.38 7.59 -24.64
CA THR A 5 -6.43 6.64 -24.99
C THR A 5 -5.81 5.26 -25.20
N VAL A 6 -6.30 4.25 -24.49
CA VAL A 6 -5.77 2.88 -24.54
C VAL A 6 -6.93 1.90 -24.80
N ARG A 7 -6.90 1.22 -25.94
CA ARG A 7 -7.92 0.25 -26.37
C ARG A 7 -7.26 -0.98 -26.97
N THR A 8 -8.05 -2.02 -27.24
CA THR A 8 -7.57 -3.17 -28.01
C THR A 8 -7.43 -2.81 -29.50
N HIS A 9 -6.39 -3.36 -30.13
CA HIS A 9 -6.11 -3.28 -31.56
C HIS A 9 -5.98 -4.71 -32.12
N PRO A 10 -6.70 -5.06 -33.20
CA PRO A 10 -6.53 -6.33 -33.91
C PRO A 10 -5.11 -6.46 -34.47
N SER A 11 -4.58 -7.68 -34.59
CA SER A 11 -3.22 -7.91 -35.13
C SER A 11 -3.03 -7.43 -36.57
N ALA A 12 -4.12 -7.21 -37.31
CA ALA A 12 -4.12 -6.68 -38.67
C ALA A 12 -4.14 -5.14 -38.75
N GLU A 13 -4.38 -4.44 -37.62
CA GLU A 13 -4.36 -2.98 -37.55
C GLU A 13 -2.90 -2.50 -37.47
N ASP A 14 -2.55 -1.47 -38.25
CA ASP A 14 -1.26 -0.80 -38.13
C ASP A 14 -1.25 0.02 -36.83
N PHE A 15 -0.64 -0.54 -35.78
CA PHE A 15 -0.52 0.07 -34.46
C PHE A 15 0.96 0.21 -34.11
N PRO A 16 1.54 1.41 -34.28
CA PRO A 16 2.98 1.59 -34.14
C PRO A 16 3.41 1.47 -32.69
N TYR A 17 4.64 0.98 -32.51
CA TYR A 17 5.28 0.71 -31.23
C TYR A 17 5.22 1.89 -30.25
N GLU A 18 5.39 3.12 -30.77
CA GLU A 18 5.38 4.35 -29.99
C GLU A 18 4.00 4.71 -29.41
N GLU A 19 2.94 4.11 -29.95
CA GLU A 19 1.57 4.30 -29.47
C GLU A 19 1.21 3.37 -28.32
N HIS A 20 2.02 2.33 -28.06
CA HIS A 20 1.82 1.42 -26.94
C HIS A 20 1.93 2.18 -25.60
N LEU A 21 1.03 1.89 -24.65
CA LEU A 21 1.07 2.42 -23.30
C LEU A 21 2.38 2.04 -22.60
N ALA A 22 2.89 0.81 -22.84
CA ALA A 22 4.19 0.38 -22.32
C ALA A 22 5.34 1.27 -22.83
N TYR A 23 5.27 1.76 -24.07
CA TYR A 23 6.28 2.66 -24.62
C TYR A 23 6.17 4.04 -23.98
N LYS A 24 4.95 4.56 -23.83
CA LYS A 24 4.67 5.84 -23.16
C LYS A 24 5.15 5.81 -21.69
N ILE A 25 4.94 4.70 -20.98
CA ILE A 25 5.49 4.49 -19.63
C ILE A 25 7.02 4.45 -19.66
N ALA A 26 7.63 3.73 -20.61
CA ALA A 26 9.08 3.66 -20.75
C ALA A 26 9.72 5.03 -21.06
N ARG A 27 9.04 5.88 -21.84
CA ARG A 27 9.44 7.27 -22.08
C ARG A 27 9.45 8.10 -20.78
N VAL A 28 8.38 8.00 -19.98
CA VAL A 28 8.31 8.67 -18.67
C VAL A 28 9.44 8.18 -17.76
N ALA A 29 9.73 6.87 -17.77
CA ALA A 29 10.77 6.28 -16.95
C ALA A 29 12.19 6.68 -17.39
N ALA A 30 12.44 6.79 -18.70
CA ALA A 30 13.74 7.20 -19.24
C ALA A 30 13.98 8.71 -19.16
N ASP A 31 12.93 9.51 -18.92
CA ASP A 31 13.04 10.96 -18.79
C ASP A 31 13.84 11.37 -17.55
N ASP A 32 14.88 12.18 -17.78
CA ASP A 32 15.88 12.65 -16.81
C ASP A 32 15.42 13.87 -15.99
N VAL A 33 14.12 14.20 -16.03
CA VAL A 33 13.53 15.28 -15.22
C VAL A 33 13.91 15.15 -13.74
N ALA A 34 14.29 16.28 -13.15
CA ALA A 34 14.69 16.35 -11.75
C ALA A 34 13.52 15.96 -10.82
N VAL A 35 13.85 15.33 -9.68
CA VAL A 35 12.88 15.07 -8.63
C VAL A 35 12.65 16.37 -7.85
N PRO A 36 11.41 16.88 -7.79
CA PRO A 36 11.10 18.09 -7.02
C PRO A 36 11.38 17.89 -5.53
N THR A 37 11.69 18.97 -4.82
CA THR A 37 12.01 18.92 -3.39
C THR A 37 10.89 18.30 -2.57
N ASP A 38 9.63 18.67 -2.80
CA ASP A 38 8.49 18.12 -2.06
C ASP A 38 8.22 16.64 -2.38
N THR A 39 8.38 16.22 -3.64
CA THR A 39 8.41 14.81 -4.02
C THR A 39 9.51 14.05 -3.26
N ALA A 40 10.73 14.58 -3.20
CA ALA A 40 11.84 13.96 -2.50
C ALA A 40 11.58 13.85 -0.98
N GLU A 41 11.08 14.91 -0.35
CA GLU A 41 10.69 14.89 1.07
C GLU A 41 9.60 13.85 1.37
N MET A 42 8.63 13.72 0.47
CA MET A 42 7.59 12.70 0.60
C MET A 42 8.14 11.29 0.41
N ILE A 43 9.08 11.06 -0.52
CA ILE A 43 9.74 9.76 -0.67
C ILE A 43 10.46 9.37 0.63
N ILE A 44 11.17 10.30 1.26
CA ILE A 44 11.82 10.06 2.56
C ILE A 44 10.79 9.67 3.61
N ASN A 45 9.67 10.40 3.68
CA ASN A 45 8.56 10.07 4.58
C ASN A 45 8.02 8.64 4.33
N ARG A 46 7.88 8.23 3.07
CA ARG A 46 7.40 6.89 2.72
C ARG A 46 8.40 5.79 3.05
N ILE A 47 9.70 6.05 2.96
CA ILE A 47 10.74 5.11 3.41
C ILE A 47 10.67 4.90 4.92
N ILE A 48 10.52 5.98 5.69
CA ILE A 48 10.33 5.92 7.15
C ILE A 48 9.05 5.12 7.49
N ASP A 49 7.94 5.40 6.81
CA ASP A 49 6.67 4.70 6.99
C ASP A 49 6.76 3.20 6.65
N ASN A 50 7.40 2.85 5.53
CA ASN A 50 7.64 1.46 5.14
C ASN A 50 8.46 0.72 6.19
N ALA A 51 9.56 1.32 6.64
CA ALA A 51 10.42 0.74 7.67
C ALA A 51 9.67 0.55 8.99
N ALA A 52 8.85 1.53 9.40
CA ALA A 52 8.02 1.45 10.60
C ALA A 52 7.10 0.22 10.58
N VAL A 53 6.40 0.02 9.45
CA VAL A 53 5.48 -1.12 9.31
C VAL A 53 6.23 -2.44 9.21
N ALA A 54 7.38 -2.47 8.54
CA ALA A 54 8.22 -3.67 8.44
C ALA A 54 8.77 -4.13 9.80
N VAL A 55 9.25 -3.20 10.64
CA VAL A 55 9.76 -3.56 11.97
C VAL A 55 8.64 -4.01 12.91
N ALA A 56 7.48 -3.36 12.87
CA ALA A 56 6.32 -3.77 13.69
C ALA A 56 5.80 -5.17 13.33
N SER A 57 6.03 -5.63 12.10
CA SER A 57 5.57 -6.95 11.63
C SER A 57 6.64 -8.04 11.71
N ILE A 58 7.86 -7.71 12.12
CA ILE A 58 9.07 -8.52 11.86
C ILE A 58 9.08 -9.91 12.52
N THR A 59 8.33 -10.07 13.61
CA THR A 59 8.15 -11.31 14.36
C THR A 59 6.88 -12.07 13.96
N ARG A 60 6.07 -11.53 13.05
CA ARG A 60 4.88 -12.24 12.54
C ARG A 60 5.30 -13.40 11.64
N ARG A 61 4.41 -14.39 11.51
CA ARG A 61 4.68 -15.62 10.76
C ARG A 61 5.05 -15.35 9.29
N PRO A 62 4.30 -14.54 8.51
CA PRO A 62 4.64 -14.35 7.10
C PRO A 62 6.00 -13.65 6.88
N PRO A 63 6.32 -12.52 7.56
CA PRO A 63 7.66 -11.91 7.46
C PRO A 63 8.79 -12.85 7.92
N THR A 64 8.54 -13.68 8.93
CA THR A 64 9.53 -14.68 9.40
C THR A 64 9.81 -15.76 8.35
N VAL A 65 8.76 -16.30 7.70
CA VAL A 65 8.92 -17.27 6.61
C VAL A 65 9.64 -16.63 5.42
N ALA A 66 9.23 -15.43 5.00
CA ALA A 66 9.84 -14.72 3.89
C ALA A 66 11.33 -14.42 4.13
N ARG A 67 11.69 -14.00 5.36
CA ARG A 67 13.08 -13.78 5.78
C ARG A 67 13.90 -15.07 5.70
N ARG A 68 13.38 -16.20 6.20
CA ARG A 68 14.07 -17.51 6.11
C ARG A 68 14.28 -17.95 4.66
N GLN A 69 13.27 -17.76 3.79
CA GLN A 69 13.43 -18.02 2.35
C GLN A 69 14.56 -17.17 1.77
N ALA A 70 14.60 -15.88 2.10
CA ALA A 70 15.65 -15.00 1.61
C ALA A 70 17.05 -15.39 2.12
N GLN A 71 17.18 -15.80 3.38
CA GLN A 71 18.44 -16.28 3.96
C GLN A 71 19.00 -17.54 3.26
N ALA A 72 18.13 -18.36 2.66
CA ALA A 72 18.55 -19.51 1.85
C ALA A 72 19.14 -19.11 0.48
N HIS A 73 19.08 -17.81 0.12
CA HIS A 73 19.64 -17.25 -1.11
C HIS A 73 20.67 -16.16 -0.79
N PRO A 74 21.81 -16.51 -0.15
CA PRO A 74 22.85 -15.54 0.17
C PRO A 74 23.44 -14.91 -1.09
N ALA A 75 23.76 -13.63 -1.00
CA ALA A 75 24.42 -12.90 -2.07
C ALA A 75 25.87 -13.37 -2.28
N ALA A 76 26.30 -13.41 -3.54
CA ALA A 76 27.71 -13.64 -3.91
C ALA A 76 28.46 -12.31 -4.10
N ASP A 77 29.76 -12.31 -3.81
CA ASP A 77 30.71 -11.23 -4.15
C ASP A 77 30.32 -9.82 -3.66
N GLY A 78 29.64 -9.73 -2.51
CA GLY A 78 29.21 -8.45 -1.93
C GLY A 78 28.07 -7.73 -2.68
N ARG A 79 27.57 -8.31 -3.78
CA ARG A 79 26.43 -7.80 -4.55
C ARG A 79 25.14 -8.40 -4.04
N GLY A 80 24.22 -7.57 -3.56
CA GLY A 80 22.97 -8.02 -2.96
C GLY A 80 22.31 -6.92 -2.16
N ALA A 81 21.22 -7.27 -1.49
CA ALA A 81 20.41 -6.35 -0.72
C ALA A 81 20.19 -6.86 0.70
N THR A 82 19.86 -5.94 1.60
CA THR A 82 19.66 -6.21 3.02
C THR A 82 18.23 -6.61 3.32
N VAL A 83 18.04 -7.44 4.34
CA VAL A 83 16.72 -7.83 4.85
C VAL A 83 16.51 -7.20 6.23
N PHE A 84 15.37 -6.55 6.44
CA PHE A 84 15.04 -5.95 7.73
C PHE A 84 15.14 -6.99 8.85
N GLY A 85 15.72 -6.56 9.96
CA GLY A 85 15.88 -7.32 11.20
C GLY A 85 17.19 -8.08 11.32
N ILE A 86 17.90 -8.33 10.22
CA ILE A 86 19.13 -9.14 10.24
C ILE A 86 20.29 -8.44 9.54
N PRO A 87 21.53 -8.72 9.96
CA PRO A 87 22.71 -8.30 9.21
C PRO A 87 22.89 -9.19 7.95
N GLY A 88 23.78 -8.76 7.06
CA GLY A 88 24.16 -9.51 5.86
C GLY A 88 23.36 -9.14 4.62
N ARG A 89 23.64 -9.86 3.52
CA ARG A 89 23.04 -9.61 2.20
C ARG A 89 22.57 -10.91 1.55
N VAL A 90 21.47 -10.80 0.82
CA VAL A 90 20.85 -11.86 0.03
C VAL A 90 20.68 -11.37 -1.41
N SER A 91 20.31 -12.25 -2.34
CA SER A 91 19.97 -11.85 -3.71
C SER A 91 18.84 -10.81 -3.71
N ALA A 92 18.92 -9.82 -4.61
CA ALA A 92 18.07 -8.62 -4.57
C ALA A 92 16.57 -8.95 -4.62
N GLU A 93 16.20 -9.90 -5.47
CA GLU A 93 14.84 -10.38 -5.67
C GLU A 93 14.27 -11.07 -4.41
N TRP A 94 15.14 -11.67 -3.59
CA TRP A 94 14.77 -12.28 -2.31
C TRP A 94 14.74 -11.28 -1.16
N ALA A 95 15.58 -10.25 -1.19
CA ALA A 95 15.45 -9.14 -0.25
C ALA A 95 14.14 -8.36 -0.48
N ALA A 96 13.79 -8.10 -1.73
CA ALA A 96 12.52 -7.49 -2.11
C ALA A 96 11.33 -8.33 -1.64
N TRP A 97 11.41 -9.64 -1.80
CA TRP A 97 10.40 -10.59 -1.28
C TRP A 97 10.23 -10.49 0.24
N ALA A 98 11.32 -10.57 1.00
CA ALA A 98 11.27 -10.54 2.46
C ALA A 98 10.78 -9.18 3.00
N ASN A 99 11.38 -8.08 2.52
CA ASN A 99 11.05 -6.74 2.98
C ASN A 99 9.64 -6.33 2.54
N GLY A 100 9.23 -6.65 1.30
CA GLY A 100 7.87 -6.39 0.82
C GLY A 100 6.81 -7.14 1.62
N THR A 101 7.08 -8.39 2.00
CA THR A 101 6.16 -9.15 2.85
C THR A 101 6.02 -8.48 4.23
N ALA A 102 7.13 -8.02 4.82
CA ALA A 102 7.11 -7.30 6.09
C ALA A 102 6.32 -5.98 6.03
N VAL A 103 6.55 -5.18 5.00
CA VAL A 103 5.85 -3.91 4.77
C VAL A 103 4.35 -4.11 4.58
N ARG A 104 3.94 -5.18 3.89
CA ARG A 104 2.53 -5.41 3.57
C ARG A 104 1.73 -6.09 4.69
N GLU A 105 2.38 -6.84 5.57
CA GLU A 105 1.76 -7.72 6.56
C GLU A 105 0.69 -7.04 7.42
N LEU A 106 0.94 -5.80 7.88
CA LEU A 106 0.00 -5.09 8.75
C LEU A 106 -1.04 -4.26 7.98
N ASP A 107 -0.92 -4.15 6.66
CA ASP A 107 -1.77 -3.29 5.81
C ASP A 107 -1.76 -1.83 6.28
N PHE A 108 -0.58 -1.32 6.67
CA PHE A 108 -0.46 -0.10 7.48
C PHE A 108 0.47 0.97 6.90
N HIS A 109 0.96 0.77 5.68
CA HIS A 109 1.66 1.82 4.93
C HIS A 109 0.68 2.58 4.03
N ASP A 110 1.21 3.40 3.12
CA ASP A 110 0.41 4.23 2.25
C ASP A 110 -0.58 3.49 1.34
N THR A 111 -1.52 4.27 0.82
CA THR A 111 -2.51 3.82 -0.14
C THR A 111 -2.90 4.99 -1.05
N PHE A 112 -3.53 4.65 -2.16
CA PHE A 112 -4.11 5.59 -3.10
C PHE A 112 -5.39 4.99 -3.69
N LEU A 113 -6.45 5.79 -3.73
CA LEU A 113 -7.79 5.38 -4.16
C LEU A 113 -8.26 6.26 -5.32
N ALA A 114 -8.53 5.67 -6.48
CA ALA A 114 -9.11 6.29 -7.67
C ALA A 114 -10.07 5.32 -8.39
N ALA A 115 -9.92 5.08 -9.70
CA ALA A 115 -10.70 4.06 -10.40
C ALA A 115 -10.36 2.64 -9.89
N GLU A 116 -9.11 2.45 -9.48
CA GLU A 116 -8.61 1.32 -8.71
C GLU A 116 -8.17 1.78 -7.30
N TYR A 117 -7.82 0.85 -6.41
CA TYR A 117 -7.07 1.11 -5.19
C TYR A 117 -5.72 0.43 -5.21
N SER A 118 -4.74 1.03 -4.56
CA SER A 118 -3.37 0.53 -4.55
C SER A 118 -2.64 0.89 -3.26
N HIS A 119 -1.45 0.33 -3.14
CA HIS A 119 -0.48 0.66 -2.11
C HIS A 119 0.85 1.02 -2.80
N PRO A 120 1.04 2.28 -3.21
CA PRO A 120 2.20 2.66 -4.01
C PRO A 120 3.56 2.47 -3.29
N GLY A 121 3.56 2.46 -1.95
CA GLY A 121 4.72 2.15 -1.12
C GLY A 121 5.26 0.73 -1.30
N ASP A 122 4.49 -0.19 -1.89
CA ASP A 122 4.99 -1.51 -2.28
C ASP A 122 6.07 -1.43 -3.40
N ASN A 123 6.28 -0.27 -4.05
CA ASN A 123 7.41 -0.03 -4.95
C ASN A 123 8.76 0.10 -4.22
N ILE A 124 8.77 0.47 -2.95
CA ILE A 124 9.99 0.77 -2.21
C ILE A 124 10.89 -0.47 -2.06
N PRO A 125 10.40 -1.63 -1.58
CA PRO A 125 11.23 -2.81 -1.39
C PRO A 125 11.99 -3.29 -2.64
N PRO A 126 11.36 -3.46 -3.82
CA PRO A 126 12.09 -3.93 -5.01
C PRO A 126 13.06 -2.90 -5.56
N ILE A 127 12.70 -1.61 -5.59
CA ILE A 127 13.58 -0.55 -6.13
C ILE A 127 14.79 -0.36 -5.20
N LEU A 128 14.59 -0.34 -3.87
CA LEU A 128 15.69 -0.27 -2.91
C LEU A 128 16.61 -1.48 -2.99
N ALA A 129 16.06 -2.69 -3.14
CA ALA A 129 16.86 -3.91 -3.24
C ALA A 129 17.78 -3.87 -4.49
N VAL A 130 17.27 -3.44 -5.63
CA VAL A 130 18.11 -3.26 -6.83
C VAL A 130 19.13 -2.15 -6.64
N ALA A 131 18.74 -1.04 -5.99
CA ALA A 131 19.65 0.07 -5.73
C ALA A 131 20.85 -0.37 -4.87
N GLN A 132 20.61 -1.13 -3.80
CA GLN A 132 21.65 -1.72 -2.97
C GLN A 132 22.51 -2.75 -3.74
N HIS A 133 21.89 -3.59 -4.56
CA HIS A 133 22.60 -4.59 -5.37
C HIS A 133 23.52 -3.95 -6.41
N ALA A 134 23.05 -2.88 -7.06
CA ALA A 134 23.77 -2.15 -8.09
C ALA A 134 24.68 -1.03 -7.55
N ASN A 135 24.85 -0.92 -6.22
CA ASN A 135 25.62 0.13 -5.54
C ASN A 135 25.25 1.56 -6.00
N LYS A 136 23.94 1.80 -6.13
CA LYS A 136 23.38 3.11 -6.46
C LYS A 136 23.36 4.04 -5.24
N LYS A 137 23.26 5.34 -5.47
CA LYS A 137 23.20 6.37 -4.43
C LYS A 137 21.76 6.77 -4.15
N GLY A 138 21.54 7.50 -3.07
CA GLY A 138 20.19 7.94 -2.69
C GLY A 138 19.51 8.84 -3.72
N ILE A 139 20.25 9.65 -4.48
CA ILE A 139 19.67 10.42 -5.58
C ILE A 139 19.09 9.51 -6.70
N ASP A 140 19.73 8.38 -6.98
CA ASP A 140 19.21 7.41 -7.95
C ASP A 140 17.95 6.73 -7.41
N LEU A 141 17.94 6.39 -6.11
CA LEU A 141 16.78 5.82 -5.43
C LEU A 141 15.58 6.77 -5.44
N LEU A 142 15.79 8.06 -5.15
CA LEU A 142 14.75 9.10 -5.23
C LEU A 142 14.10 9.14 -6.61
N ARG A 143 14.90 9.09 -7.69
CA ARG A 143 14.40 9.10 -9.06
C ARG A 143 13.60 7.84 -9.40
N GLY A 144 14.12 6.66 -9.04
CA GLY A 144 13.43 5.40 -9.25
C GLY A 144 12.07 5.34 -8.53
N LEU A 145 12.03 5.78 -7.26
CA LEU A 145 10.80 5.81 -6.47
C LEU A 145 9.81 6.84 -7.01
N ALA A 146 10.26 8.03 -7.42
CA ALA A 146 9.40 9.01 -8.08
C ALA A 146 8.71 8.42 -9.31
N THR A 147 9.44 7.71 -10.18
CA THR A 147 8.86 7.00 -11.33
C THR A 147 7.89 5.90 -10.92
N GLY A 148 8.27 5.01 -9.99
CA GLY A 148 7.41 3.90 -9.57
C GLY A 148 6.05 4.39 -9.06
N TYR A 149 6.07 5.41 -8.19
CA TYR A 149 4.85 6.05 -7.70
C TYR A 149 4.06 6.72 -8.83
N GLU A 150 4.71 7.49 -9.71
CA GLU A 150 4.07 8.16 -10.84
C GLU A 150 3.30 7.19 -11.74
N ILE A 151 3.94 6.08 -12.12
CA ILE A 151 3.33 5.09 -13.01
C ILE A 151 2.16 4.38 -12.32
N GLN A 152 2.33 3.90 -11.09
CA GLN A 152 1.25 3.17 -10.41
C GLN A 152 0.03 4.05 -10.15
N VAL A 153 0.23 5.27 -9.63
CA VAL A 153 -0.86 6.19 -9.32
C VAL A 153 -1.68 6.52 -10.57
N ASN A 154 -1.02 6.73 -11.70
CA ASN A 154 -1.68 7.06 -12.95
C ASN A 154 -2.40 5.87 -13.60
N LEU A 155 -1.84 4.66 -13.53
CA LEU A 155 -2.58 3.44 -13.90
C LEU A 155 -3.84 3.27 -13.05
N VAL A 156 -3.73 3.55 -11.74
CA VAL A 156 -4.84 3.47 -10.78
C VAL A 156 -5.92 4.53 -11.02
N ARG A 157 -5.56 5.71 -11.53
CA ARG A 157 -6.51 6.74 -11.97
C ARG A 157 -7.35 6.31 -13.16
N GLY A 158 -6.71 5.63 -14.11
CA GLY A 158 -7.32 5.39 -15.43
C GLY A 158 -7.89 4.00 -15.65
N MET A 159 -7.50 2.98 -14.88
CA MET A 159 -7.81 1.58 -15.16
C MET A 159 -8.17 0.78 -13.90
N SER A 160 -9.46 0.43 -13.76
CA SER A 160 -9.96 -0.43 -12.68
C SER A 160 -9.73 -1.91 -12.99
N LEU A 161 -8.95 -2.59 -12.16
CA LEU A 161 -8.71 -4.04 -12.17
C LEU A 161 -9.77 -4.78 -11.32
N HIS A 162 -10.23 -4.15 -10.24
CA HIS A 162 -11.21 -4.65 -9.30
C HIS A 162 -12.56 -4.92 -9.95
N ALA A 163 -12.97 -4.07 -10.91
CA ALA A 163 -14.16 -4.28 -11.73
C ALA A 163 -14.16 -5.67 -12.38
N HIS A 164 -12.98 -6.20 -12.68
CA HIS A 164 -12.75 -7.45 -13.41
C HIS A 164 -12.20 -8.58 -12.53
N LYS A 165 -12.24 -8.40 -11.20
CA LYS A 165 -11.72 -9.37 -10.23
C LYS A 165 -10.25 -9.73 -10.46
N ILE A 166 -9.47 -8.77 -10.95
CA ILE A 166 -8.01 -8.84 -11.00
C ILE A 166 -7.45 -8.18 -9.72
N ASP A 167 -6.36 -8.73 -9.20
CA ASP A 167 -5.67 -8.17 -8.05
C ASP A 167 -4.95 -6.85 -8.45
N HIS A 168 -5.01 -5.83 -7.58
CA HIS A 168 -4.44 -4.51 -7.87
C HIS A 168 -2.91 -4.53 -8.04
N VAL A 169 -2.25 -5.60 -7.58
CA VAL A 169 -0.80 -5.79 -7.76
C VAL A 169 -0.40 -5.90 -9.23
N ALA A 170 -1.34 -6.13 -10.15
CA ALA A 170 -1.05 -6.11 -11.58
C ALA A 170 -0.59 -4.72 -12.08
N HIS A 171 -0.94 -3.63 -11.38
CA HIS A 171 -0.36 -2.29 -11.64
C HIS A 171 1.00 -2.08 -10.97
N LEU A 172 1.31 -2.85 -9.91
CA LEU A 172 2.56 -2.72 -9.17
C LEU A 172 3.76 -3.25 -9.98
N GLY A 173 3.64 -4.45 -10.58
CA GLY A 173 4.69 -5.05 -11.41
C GLY A 173 5.28 -4.09 -12.47
N PRO A 174 4.47 -3.54 -13.40
CA PRO A 174 4.95 -2.60 -14.42
C PRO A 174 5.49 -1.31 -13.81
N SER A 175 4.91 -0.80 -12.71
CA SER A 175 5.41 0.41 -12.05
C SER A 175 6.78 0.21 -11.40
N ALA A 176 7.01 -0.94 -10.75
CA ALA A 176 8.28 -1.28 -10.16
C ALA A 176 9.36 -1.50 -11.24
N ALA A 177 9.00 -2.16 -12.36
CA ALA A 177 9.90 -2.33 -13.49
C ALA A 177 10.32 -0.97 -14.11
N ALA A 178 9.37 -0.04 -14.27
CA ALA A 178 9.65 1.32 -14.72
C ALA A 178 10.57 2.08 -13.74
N GLY A 179 10.27 2.01 -12.44
CA GLY A 179 11.11 2.64 -11.40
C GLY A 179 12.52 2.07 -11.32
N ILE A 180 12.68 0.75 -11.46
CA ILE A 180 14.00 0.11 -11.57
C ILE A 180 14.72 0.57 -12.84
N GLY A 181 14.00 0.71 -13.96
CA GLY A 181 14.53 1.26 -15.21
C GLY A 181 15.12 2.66 -15.04
N THR A 182 14.37 3.57 -14.41
CA THR A 182 14.85 4.92 -14.08
C THR A 182 16.07 4.88 -13.14
N LEU A 183 16.02 4.08 -12.08
CA LEU A 183 17.10 3.92 -11.10
C LEU A 183 18.42 3.46 -11.77
N LEU A 184 18.32 2.54 -12.73
CA LEU A 184 19.47 1.98 -13.42
C LEU A 184 19.94 2.86 -14.58
N GLY A 185 19.09 3.76 -15.09
CA GLY A 185 19.36 4.60 -16.26
C GLY A 185 19.28 3.80 -17.57
N LEU A 186 18.31 2.88 -17.66
CA LEU A 186 18.12 2.03 -18.84
C LEU A 186 17.49 2.81 -20.00
N ASP A 187 17.69 2.32 -21.22
CA ASP A 187 17.06 2.85 -22.42
C ASP A 187 15.57 2.48 -22.50
N VAL A 188 14.84 3.23 -23.33
CA VAL A 188 13.38 3.10 -23.50
C VAL A 188 12.98 1.68 -23.93
N ASP A 189 13.75 1.02 -24.80
CA ASP A 189 13.37 -0.29 -25.33
C ASP A 189 13.54 -1.37 -24.28
N THR A 190 14.61 -1.32 -23.48
CA THR A 190 14.79 -2.23 -22.35
C THR A 190 13.68 -2.08 -21.30
N ILE A 191 13.28 -0.84 -20.98
CA ILE A 191 12.21 -0.55 -20.03
C ILE A 191 10.85 -1.01 -20.59
N TYR A 192 10.59 -0.77 -21.87
CA TYR A 192 9.37 -1.21 -22.54
C TYR A 192 9.16 -2.73 -22.37
N GLN A 193 10.19 -3.52 -22.66
CA GLN A 193 10.11 -4.97 -22.52
C GLN A 193 9.89 -5.38 -21.05
N ALA A 194 10.56 -4.70 -20.11
CA ALA A 194 10.46 -5.02 -18.69
C ALA A 194 9.04 -4.75 -18.15
N VAL A 195 8.44 -3.62 -18.54
CA VAL A 195 7.05 -3.25 -18.21
C VAL A 195 6.07 -4.29 -18.73
N GLY A 196 6.22 -4.71 -19.99
CA GLY A 196 5.38 -5.74 -20.60
C GLY A 196 5.48 -7.09 -19.89
N GLN A 197 6.71 -7.56 -19.64
CA GLN A 197 6.95 -8.82 -18.94
C GLN A 197 6.43 -8.80 -17.50
N ALA A 198 6.65 -7.69 -16.77
CA ALA A 198 6.21 -7.55 -15.39
C ALA A 198 4.69 -7.57 -15.30
N LEU A 199 3.95 -6.85 -16.15
CA LEU A 199 2.49 -6.92 -16.18
C LEU A 199 2.00 -8.34 -16.49
N HIS A 200 2.56 -8.98 -17.52
CA HIS A 200 2.16 -10.33 -17.93
C HIS A 200 2.26 -11.35 -16.78
N THR A 201 3.35 -11.28 -16.00
CA THR A 201 3.66 -12.28 -14.95
C THR A 201 3.11 -11.93 -13.57
N THR A 202 2.60 -10.71 -13.37
CA THR A 202 2.06 -10.25 -12.07
C THR A 202 0.56 -10.03 -12.09
N THR A 203 -0.11 -10.39 -13.18
CA THR A 203 -1.58 -10.35 -13.26
C THR A 203 -2.19 -11.62 -12.68
N ALA A 204 -2.82 -11.49 -11.52
CA ALA A 204 -3.47 -12.59 -10.80
C ALA A 204 -4.94 -12.29 -10.51
N THR A 205 -5.73 -13.34 -10.27
CA THR A 205 -7.11 -13.18 -9.82
C THR A 205 -7.16 -12.58 -8.42
N ARG A 206 -8.27 -11.93 -8.09
CA ARG A 206 -8.52 -11.30 -6.79
C ARG A 206 -8.89 -12.30 -5.67
N GLN A 207 -8.79 -13.61 -5.91
CA GLN A 207 -9.11 -14.62 -4.91
C GLN A 207 -8.24 -14.50 -3.64
N SER A 208 -7.04 -13.90 -3.78
CA SER A 208 -6.15 -13.49 -2.67
C SER A 208 -6.82 -12.63 -1.59
N ARG A 209 -7.96 -12.00 -1.88
CA ARG A 209 -8.60 -10.97 -1.04
C ARG A 209 -10.10 -11.22 -0.79
N LYS A 210 -10.60 -12.45 -1.00
CA LYS A 210 -12.01 -12.80 -0.78
C LYS A 210 -12.14 -14.20 -0.15
N GLY A 211 -13.07 -14.35 0.80
CA GLY A 211 -13.30 -15.62 1.51
C GLY A 211 -12.31 -15.81 2.67
N LEU A 212 -11.67 -16.99 2.76
CA LEU A 212 -10.57 -17.22 3.71
C LEU A 212 -9.32 -16.49 3.21
N ILE A 213 -9.14 -15.24 3.63
CA ILE A 213 -7.98 -14.42 3.29
C ILE A 213 -6.74 -15.06 3.94
N SER A 214 -5.88 -15.66 3.12
CA SER A 214 -4.64 -16.30 3.58
C SER A 214 -3.50 -15.30 3.72
N SER A 215 -2.37 -15.75 4.28
CA SER A 215 -1.14 -14.96 4.36
C SER A 215 -0.63 -14.50 2.99
N TRP A 216 -1.09 -15.09 1.88
CA TRP A 216 -0.77 -14.65 0.52
C TRP A 216 -1.09 -13.16 0.29
N LYS A 217 -2.05 -12.57 1.02
CA LYS A 217 -2.32 -11.12 0.96
C LYS A 217 -1.05 -10.28 1.24
N ALA A 218 -0.18 -10.73 2.13
CA ALA A 218 1.09 -10.07 2.44
C ALA A 218 2.17 -10.33 1.36
N TYR A 219 2.17 -11.53 0.77
CA TYR A 219 3.14 -11.92 -0.24
C TYR A 219 2.83 -11.39 -1.65
N ALA A 220 1.57 -11.14 -1.98
CA ALA A 220 1.17 -10.75 -3.34
C ALA A 220 1.94 -9.53 -3.89
N PRO A 221 2.09 -8.39 -3.18
CA PRO A 221 2.91 -7.29 -3.69
C PRO A 221 4.41 -7.60 -3.69
N ALA A 222 4.89 -8.36 -2.69
CA ALA A 222 6.29 -8.81 -2.63
C ALA A 222 6.66 -9.70 -3.83
N PHE A 223 5.71 -10.55 -4.27
CA PHE A 223 5.81 -11.33 -5.50
C PHE A 223 5.93 -10.42 -6.72
N ALA A 224 5.06 -9.42 -6.84
CA ALA A 224 5.10 -8.49 -7.97
C ALA A 224 6.43 -7.72 -8.05
N GLY A 225 6.94 -7.25 -6.90
CA GLY A 225 8.26 -6.63 -6.81
C GLY A 225 9.40 -7.56 -7.20
N LYS A 226 9.37 -8.82 -6.72
CA LYS A 226 10.35 -9.86 -7.10
C LYS A 226 10.34 -10.13 -8.61
N MET A 227 9.15 -10.27 -9.20
CA MET A 227 8.98 -10.49 -10.64
C MET A 227 9.38 -9.29 -11.49
N ALA A 228 9.21 -8.06 -10.99
CA ALA A 228 9.71 -6.86 -11.68
C ALA A 228 11.24 -6.84 -11.77
N ILE A 229 11.95 -7.27 -10.71
CA ILE A 229 13.42 -7.41 -10.73
C ILE A 229 13.84 -8.45 -11.78
N GLU A 230 13.19 -9.62 -11.79
CA GLU A 230 13.49 -10.67 -12.76
C GLU A 230 13.16 -10.26 -14.20
N ALA A 231 12.08 -9.51 -14.41
CA ALA A 231 11.71 -8.95 -15.71
C ALA A 231 12.79 -8.00 -16.22
N VAL A 232 13.27 -7.07 -15.39
CA VAL A 232 14.34 -6.14 -15.77
C VAL A 232 15.66 -6.86 -16.04
N ASP A 233 16.10 -7.80 -15.18
CA ASP A 233 17.34 -8.55 -15.45
C ASP A 233 17.25 -9.33 -16.77
N ARG A 234 16.10 -9.96 -17.04
CA ARG A 234 15.89 -10.70 -18.29
C ARG A 234 15.99 -9.78 -19.50
N THR A 235 15.35 -8.61 -19.49
CA THR A 235 15.32 -7.72 -20.66
C THR A 235 16.62 -6.97 -20.87
N MET A 236 17.36 -6.66 -19.79
CA MET A 236 18.74 -6.16 -19.88
C MET A 236 19.69 -7.12 -20.62
N ARG A 237 19.33 -8.40 -20.74
CA ARG A 237 20.07 -9.42 -21.52
C ARG A 237 19.63 -9.50 -22.99
N GLY A 238 18.77 -8.59 -23.44
CA GLY A 238 18.30 -8.49 -24.83
C GLY A 238 17.05 -9.32 -25.14
N GLU A 239 16.39 -9.86 -24.12
CA GLU A 239 15.17 -10.65 -24.29
C GLU A 239 13.92 -9.75 -24.39
N GLY A 240 12.97 -10.15 -25.24
CA GLY A 240 11.68 -9.47 -25.42
C GLY A 240 10.53 -10.05 -24.59
N ALA A 241 9.41 -9.35 -24.57
CA ALA A 241 8.16 -9.67 -23.87
C ALA A 241 6.95 -9.65 -24.83
N PRO A 242 5.80 -10.23 -24.43
CA PRO A 242 4.56 -10.11 -25.21
C PRO A 242 4.17 -8.65 -25.44
N ALA A 243 3.80 -8.31 -26.68
CA ALA A 243 3.57 -6.94 -27.13
C ALA A 243 2.51 -6.86 -28.23
N PRO A 244 1.68 -5.79 -28.27
CA PRO A 244 1.48 -4.81 -27.20
C PRO A 244 0.73 -5.43 -26.01
N ILE A 245 1.23 -5.23 -24.79
CA ILE A 245 0.77 -6.00 -23.63
C ILE A 245 -0.66 -5.62 -23.18
N TRP A 246 -1.03 -4.34 -23.22
CA TRP A 246 -2.39 -3.90 -22.88
C TRP A 246 -3.31 -4.01 -24.08
N GLU A 247 -2.83 -3.49 -25.21
CA GLU A 247 -3.61 -3.21 -26.42
C GLU A 247 -3.72 -4.38 -27.40
N GLY A 248 -2.91 -5.43 -27.25
CA GLY A 248 -2.89 -6.53 -28.20
C GLY A 248 -4.25 -7.22 -28.33
N GLU A 249 -4.48 -7.86 -29.46
CA GLU A 249 -5.69 -8.65 -29.74
C GLU A 249 -5.93 -9.71 -28.66
N ASP A 250 -4.85 -10.33 -28.17
CA ASP A 250 -4.84 -11.24 -27.02
C ASP A 250 -4.26 -10.61 -25.73
N GLY A 251 -4.31 -9.28 -25.65
CA GLY A 251 -3.74 -8.47 -24.56
C GLY A 251 -4.60 -8.40 -23.30
N VAL A 252 -4.09 -7.69 -22.29
CA VAL A 252 -4.73 -7.55 -20.98
C VAL A 252 -6.13 -6.93 -21.08
N ILE A 253 -6.31 -5.90 -21.92
CA ILE A 253 -7.63 -5.26 -22.08
C ILE A 253 -8.66 -6.23 -22.65
N ALA A 254 -8.27 -6.96 -23.70
CA ALA A 254 -9.16 -7.83 -24.47
C ALA A 254 -9.74 -8.99 -23.64
N TRP A 255 -8.91 -9.61 -22.79
CA TRP A 255 -9.28 -10.88 -22.16
C TRP A 255 -9.32 -10.87 -20.63
N LEU A 256 -8.62 -9.94 -19.98
CA LEU A 256 -8.55 -9.90 -18.51
C LEU A 256 -9.35 -8.75 -17.90
N LEU A 257 -9.68 -7.73 -18.70
CA LEU A 257 -10.41 -6.55 -18.25
C LEU A 257 -11.77 -6.41 -18.96
N ALA A 258 -12.10 -5.20 -19.41
CA ALA A 258 -13.43 -4.84 -19.90
C ALA A 258 -13.76 -5.36 -21.32
N GLY A 259 -12.83 -6.04 -21.98
CA GLY A 259 -13.01 -6.58 -23.33
C GLY A 259 -12.54 -5.64 -24.43
N PRO A 260 -12.50 -6.13 -25.69
CA PRO A 260 -11.86 -5.44 -26.82
C PRO A 260 -12.54 -4.13 -27.24
N GLU A 261 -13.82 -3.95 -26.91
CA GLU A 261 -14.59 -2.74 -27.23
C GLU A 261 -14.40 -1.60 -26.21
N HIS A 262 -13.72 -1.87 -25.09
CA HIS A 262 -13.55 -0.88 -24.05
C HIS A 262 -12.32 0.00 -24.30
N THR A 263 -12.42 1.26 -23.88
CA THR A 263 -11.34 2.24 -23.97
C THR A 263 -11.06 2.83 -22.60
N TYR A 264 -9.82 2.72 -22.16
CA TYR A 264 -9.31 3.38 -20.97
C TYR A 264 -8.66 4.72 -21.32
N THR A 265 -8.59 5.62 -20.33
CA THR A 265 -7.82 6.86 -20.43
C THR A 265 -6.81 6.90 -19.31
N ILE A 266 -5.52 6.83 -19.63
CA ILE A 266 -4.43 6.82 -18.65
C ILE A 266 -3.72 8.17 -18.70
N PRO A 267 -3.77 8.98 -17.63
CA PRO A 267 -3.01 10.21 -17.55
C PRO A 267 -1.53 9.90 -17.32
N LEU A 268 -0.60 10.47 -18.08
CA LEU A 268 0.85 10.38 -17.81
C LEU A 268 1.49 11.78 -17.87
N PRO A 269 2.63 12.03 -17.21
CA PRO A 269 3.38 13.27 -17.40
C PRO A 269 3.78 13.48 -18.86
N ALA A 270 3.80 14.74 -19.30
CA ALA A 270 4.44 15.10 -20.57
C ALA A 270 5.97 15.01 -20.46
N ASP A 271 6.67 14.99 -21.60
CA ASP A 271 8.13 15.05 -21.63
C ASP A 271 8.65 16.29 -20.86
N GLY A 272 9.54 16.05 -19.89
CA GLY A 272 10.10 17.09 -19.01
C GLY A 272 9.19 17.55 -17.88
N GLU A 273 7.99 16.97 -17.74
CA GLU A 273 7.09 17.25 -16.61
C GLU A 273 7.52 16.49 -15.36
N GLU A 274 7.52 17.17 -14.23
CA GLU A 274 7.92 16.61 -12.94
C GLU A 274 7.03 15.45 -12.49
N LYS A 275 7.64 14.40 -11.96
CA LYS A 275 6.95 13.24 -11.37
C LYS A 275 6.54 13.58 -9.93
N ARG A 276 5.24 13.74 -9.69
CA ARG A 276 4.65 14.34 -8.47
C ARG A 276 3.53 13.51 -7.86
N ALA A 277 3.11 12.41 -8.49
CA ALA A 277 1.92 11.67 -8.07
C ALA A 277 2.01 11.06 -6.65
N ILE A 278 3.22 10.89 -6.10
CA ILE A 278 3.40 10.48 -4.70
C ILE A 278 2.73 11.45 -3.71
N LEU A 279 2.62 12.74 -4.05
CA LEU A 279 2.02 13.77 -3.21
C LEU A 279 0.50 13.58 -3.04
N ASP A 280 -0.13 12.83 -3.95
CA ASP A 280 -1.56 12.50 -3.90
C ASP A 280 -1.84 11.22 -3.07
N THR A 281 -0.78 10.48 -2.70
CA THR A 281 -0.90 9.27 -1.88
C THR A 281 -1.03 9.64 -0.40
N PHE A 282 -1.56 8.72 0.41
CA PHE A 282 -1.81 8.98 1.81
C PHE A 282 -1.47 7.78 2.70
N THR A 283 -0.79 8.06 3.82
CA THR A 283 -0.51 7.02 4.82
C THR A 283 -1.75 6.73 5.65
N LYS A 284 -1.84 5.49 6.11
CA LYS A 284 -2.74 5.12 7.19
C LYS A 284 -2.12 5.56 8.50
N GLU A 285 -2.85 6.35 9.28
CA GLU A 285 -2.47 6.68 10.66
C GLU A 285 -2.83 5.53 11.61
N HIS A 286 -3.93 4.83 11.31
CA HIS A 286 -4.44 3.74 12.13
C HIS A 286 -4.28 2.40 11.41
N SER A 287 -3.84 1.34 12.11
CA SER A 287 -3.76 0.01 11.51
C SER A 287 -5.18 -0.52 11.36
N ALA A 288 -5.81 -0.30 10.21
CA ALA A 288 -7.17 -0.71 9.87
C ALA A 288 -7.39 -0.59 8.35
N GLU A 289 -8.53 -1.07 7.83
CA GLU A 289 -8.95 -0.75 6.46
C GLU A 289 -9.02 0.78 6.25
N TYR A 290 -8.75 1.27 5.03
CA TYR A 290 -8.64 2.71 4.80
C TYR A 290 -9.97 3.45 5.05
N GLN A 291 -11.08 2.80 4.72
CA GLN A 291 -12.45 3.30 4.91
C GLN A 291 -12.77 3.53 6.40
N ALA A 292 -11.98 2.94 7.31
CA ALA A 292 -12.12 3.14 8.73
C ALA A 292 -11.31 4.33 9.28
N GLN A 293 -10.32 4.86 8.54
CA GLN A 293 -9.39 5.88 9.07
C GLN A 293 -10.14 7.12 9.58
N ALA A 294 -10.96 7.73 8.73
CA ALA A 294 -11.73 8.92 9.09
C ALA A 294 -12.76 8.61 10.19
N ILE A 295 -13.32 7.41 10.19
CA ILE A 295 -14.31 6.97 11.17
C ILE A 295 -13.68 6.77 12.56
N ILE A 296 -12.41 6.35 12.64
CA ILE A 296 -11.63 6.32 13.89
C ILE A 296 -11.43 7.74 14.42
N ASP A 297 -11.01 8.69 13.57
CA ASP A 297 -10.83 10.08 13.97
C ASP A 297 -12.16 10.71 14.43
N LEU A 298 -13.26 10.39 13.76
CA LEU A 298 -14.61 10.78 14.17
C LEU A 298 -14.98 10.24 15.55
N ALA A 299 -14.71 8.96 15.81
CA ALA A 299 -14.99 8.33 17.11
C ALA A 299 -14.19 9.03 18.23
N ARG A 300 -12.89 9.28 18.00
CA ARG A 300 -12.01 9.97 18.95
C ARG A 300 -12.51 11.38 19.26
N ARG A 301 -12.95 12.13 18.23
CA ARG A 301 -13.54 13.47 18.39
C ARG A 301 -14.85 13.44 19.18
N LEU A 302 -15.71 12.45 18.90
CA LEU A 302 -16.99 12.27 19.58
C LEU A 302 -16.84 11.83 21.03
N ARG A 303 -15.78 11.10 21.39
CA ARG A 303 -15.56 10.63 22.77
C ARG A 303 -15.61 11.75 23.79
N GLY A 304 -15.02 12.91 23.49
CA GLY A 304 -15.03 14.08 24.38
C GLY A 304 -16.41 14.72 24.60
N ARG A 305 -17.42 14.35 23.79
CA ARG A 305 -18.79 14.87 23.85
C ARG A 305 -19.76 13.94 24.59
N ILE A 306 -19.31 12.75 24.98
CA ILE A 306 -20.14 11.74 25.63
C ILE A 306 -19.62 11.51 27.05
N GLY A 307 -20.50 11.61 28.04
CA GLY A 307 -20.17 11.31 29.44
C GLY A 307 -19.94 9.82 29.65
N ASN A 308 -21.01 9.10 30.01
CA ASN A 308 -21.00 7.66 30.22
C ASN A 308 -21.43 6.93 28.93
N LEU A 309 -20.54 6.08 28.39
CA LEU A 309 -20.82 5.30 27.18
C LEU A 309 -21.93 4.26 27.39
N GLY A 310 -22.19 3.85 28.64
CA GLY A 310 -23.30 2.97 28.98
C GLY A 310 -24.69 3.57 28.72
N ASP A 311 -24.77 4.90 28.59
CA ASP A 311 -26.02 5.63 28.31
C ASP A 311 -26.36 5.67 26.81
N ILE A 312 -25.46 5.20 25.94
CA ILE A 312 -25.71 5.08 24.51
C ILE A 312 -26.80 4.04 24.27
N GLU A 313 -27.86 4.42 23.56
CA GLU A 313 -28.92 3.53 23.12
C GLU A 313 -28.60 2.94 21.74
N SER A 314 -28.20 3.78 20.78
CA SER A 314 -27.85 3.35 19.42
C SER A 314 -26.83 4.26 18.76
N ILE A 315 -26.11 3.71 17.77
CA ILE A 315 -25.20 4.47 16.90
C ILE A 315 -25.50 4.07 15.46
N VAL A 316 -25.68 5.07 14.59
CA VAL A 316 -25.86 4.85 13.15
C VAL A 316 -24.76 5.59 12.39
N LEU A 317 -23.99 4.86 11.59
CA LEU A 317 -22.98 5.42 10.68
C LEU A 317 -23.58 5.53 9.28
N HIS A 318 -23.77 6.75 8.80
CA HIS A 318 -24.11 7.06 7.41
C HIS A 318 -22.81 7.16 6.60
N THR A 319 -22.66 6.30 5.59
CA THR A 319 -21.40 6.19 4.84
C THR A 319 -21.65 5.72 3.40
N SER A 320 -20.58 5.54 2.63
CA SER A 320 -20.65 5.12 1.24
C SER A 320 -21.09 3.66 1.10
N HIS A 321 -21.57 3.30 -0.10
CA HIS A 321 -21.83 1.92 -0.50
C HIS A 321 -20.65 1.00 -0.15
N HIS A 322 -19.43 1.45 -0.46
CA HIS A 322 -18.24 0.64 -0.23
C HIS A 322 -18.07 0.35 1.26
N THR A 323 -18.08 1.36 2.12
CA THR A 323 -17.95 1.14 3.57
C THR A 323 -19.10 0.30 4.12
N HIS A 324 -20.35 0.56 3.71
CA HIS A 324 -21.53 -0.18 4.19
C HIS A 324 -21.48 -1.68 3.85
N TYR A 325 -21.17 -2.03 2.60
CA TYR A 325 -21.19 -3.41 2.11
C TYR A 325 -19.87 -4.17 2.25
N VAL A 326 -18.74 -3.47 2.45
CA VAL A 326 -17.42 -4.11 2.59
C VAL A 326 -17.01 -4.27 4.05
N ILE A 327 -17.21 -3.27 4.92
CA ILE A 327 -16.82 -3.36 6.35
C ILE A 327 -17.92 -3.02 7.35
N GLY A 328 -19.08 -2.61 6.86
CA GLY A 328 -20.28 -2.30 7.63
C GLY A 328 -21.22 -3.49 7.82
N THR A 329 -22.37 -3.19 8.43
CA THR A 329 -23.46 -4.14 8.65
C THR A 329 -24.11 -4.62 7.35
N GLY A 330 -23.97 -3.87 6.25
CA GLY A 330 -24.46 -4.27 4.92
C GLY A 330 -23.73 -5.49 4.34
N ALA A 331 -22.52 -5.80 4.83
CA ALA A 331 -21.78 -6.99 4.42
C ALA A 331 -22.51 -8.30 4.74
N GLY A 332 -23.35 -8.32 5.78
CA GLY A 332 -24.07 -9.52 6.23
C GLY A 332 -23.17 -10.59 6.86
N ASP A 333 -21.93 -10.26 7.20
CA ASP A 333 -20.93 -11.18 7.77
C ASP A 333 -21.05 -11.23 9.30
N PRO A 334 -21.57 -12.31 9.91
CA PRO A 334 -21.72 -12.39 11.38
C PRO A 334 -20.38 -12.34 12.12
N GLN A 335 -19.29 -12.79 11.49
CA GLN A 335 -17.94 -12.76 12.08
C GLN A 335 -17.48 -11.33 12.38
N LYS A 336 -18.01 -10.31 11.70
CA LYS A 336 -17.72 -8.90 11.99
C LYS A 336 -18.44 -8.36 13.22
N MET A 337 -19.19 -9.20 13.92
CA MET A 337 -19.83 -8.91 15.20
C MET A 337 -19.40 -9.91 16.28
N ASP A 338 -18.36 -10.72 16.02
CA ASP A 338 -17.91 -11.79 16.91
C ASP A 338 -16.64 -11.36 17.68
N PRO A 339 -16.67 -11.30 19.03
CA PRO A 339 -15.50 -10.94 19.84
C PRO A 339 -14.34 -11.94 19.78
N THR A 340 -14.55 -13.12 19.19
CA THR A 340 -13.51 -14.14 18.98
C THR A 340 -12.95 -14.14 17.56
N ALA A 341 -13.38 -13.19 16.72
CA ALA A 341 -12.90 -13.05 15.36
C ALA A 341 -11.40 -12.73 15.30
N SER A 342 -10.76 -13.08 14.18
CA SER A 342 -9.34 -12.78 13.98
C SER A 342 -9.09 -11.27 13.85
N ARG A 343 -7.84 -10.84 14.05
CA ARG A 343 -7.41 -9.46 13.79
C ARG A 343 -7.83 -9.00 12.38
N GLU A 344 -7.63 -9.86 11.39
CA GLU A 344 -7.94 -9.60 9.97
C GLU A 344 -9.45 -9.54 9.67
N THR A 345 -10.30 -9.93 10.63
CA THR A 345 -11.75 -9.70 10.57
C THR A 345 -12.12 -8.41 11.31
N LEU A 346 -11.53 -8.19 12.48
CA LEU A 346 -11.77 -6.99 13.29
C LEU A 346 -11.28 -5.70 12.62
N ASP A 347 -10.19 -5.76 11.84
CA ASP A 347 -9.69 -4.62 11.05
C ASP A 347 -10.59 -4.26 9.84
N HIS A 348 -11.59 -5.10 9.55
CA HIS A 348 -12.65 -4.91 8.54
C HIS A 348 -14.06 -4.93 9.19
N SER A 349 -14.17 -4.64 10.49
CA SER A 349 -15.44 -4.42 11.19
C SER A 349 -15.54 -2.98 11.66
N ILE A 350 -16.23 -2.12 10.89
CA ILE A 350 -16.33 -0.69 11.24
C ILE A 350 -17.09 -0.47 12.55
N MET A 351 -17.99 -1.40 12.91
CA MET A 351 -18.72 -1.39 14.17
C MET A 351 -17.76 -1.62 15.34
N TYR A 352 -16.89 -2.63 15.26
CA TYR A 352 -15.86 -2.87 16.28
C TYR A 352 -14.91 -1.69 16.39
N ILE A 353 -14.43 -1.24 15.24
CA ILE A 353 -13.45 -0.15 15.14
C ILE A 353 -13.98 1.11 15.80
N PHE A 354 -15.21 1.53 15.45
CA PHE A 354 -15.82 2.71 16.03
C PHE A 354 -16.07 2.54 17.53
N ALA A 355 -16.51 1.36 18.00
CA ALA A 355 -16.73 1.11 19.43
C ALA A 355 -15.45 1.28 20.24
N VAL A 356 -14.36 0.61 19.84
CA VAL A 356 -13.09 0.65 20.57
C VAL A 356 -12.42 2.02 20.48
N ALA A 357 -12.42 2.66 19.30
CA ALA A 357 -11.88 4.01 19.14
C ALA A 357 -12.66 5.04 19.98
N LEU A 358 -13.98 4.87 20.10
CA LEU A 358 -14.81 5.70 20.96
C LEU A 358 -14.47 5.44 22.43
N GLU A 359 -14.44 4.18 22.88
CA GLU A 359 -14.15 3.82 24.27
C GLU A 359 -12.78 4.32 24.75
N ASP A 360 -11.75 4.03 23.97
CA ASP A 360 -10.36 4.24 24.38
C ASP A 360 -9.86 5.66 24.03
N GLY A 361 -10.55 6.38 23.13
CA GLY A 361 -10.10 7.66 22.60
C GLY A 361 -8.82 7.58 21.76
N LYS A 362 -8.37 6.35 21.44
CA LYS A 362 -7.19 6.03 20.66
C LYS A 362 -7.39 4.72 19.88
N TRP A 363 -6.50 4.45 18.93
CA TRP A 363 -6.44 3.19 18.18
C TRP A 363 -4.99 2.72 18.11
N HIS A 364 -4.70 1.50 18.56
CA HIS A 364 -3.35 0.94 18.57
C HIS A 364 -3.30 -0.37 17.76
N HIS A 365 -2.23 -0.57 17.01
CA HIS A 365 -2.11 -1.67 16.04
C HIS A 365 -2.07 -3.09 16.66
N VAL A 366 -1.80 -3.19 17.96
CA VAL A 366 -1.84 -4.45 18.74
C VAL A 366 -2.95 -4.41 19.78
N ASP A 367 -2.90 -3.45 20.70
CA ASP A 367 -3.79 -3.40 21.88
C ASP A 367 -5.26 -3.33 21.52
N SER A 368 -5.61 -2.60 20.45
CA SER A 368 -7.00 -2.48 19.98
C SER A 368 -7.53 -3.79 19.37
N TYR A 369 -6.69 -4.80 19.18
CA TYR A 369 -7.05 -6.12 18.65
C TYR A 369 -6.85 -7.26 19.64
N ALA A 370 -6.32 -6.99 20.85
CA ALA A 370 -6.05 -8.02 21.83
C ALA A 370 -7.34 -8.77 22.20
N PRO A 371 -7.36 -10.11 22.28
CA PRO A 371 -8.58 -10.87 22.58
C PRO A 371 -9.28 -10.41 23.87
N GLU A 372 -8.52 -10.10 24.91
CA GLU A 372 -9.00 -9.57 26.18
C GLU A 372 -9.60 -8.15 26.06
N ARG A 373 -9.17 -7.36 25.07
CA ARG A 373 -9.76 -6.05 24.75
C ARG A 373 -11.05 -6.21 23.98
N ALA A 374 -11.08 -7.09 22.98
CA ALA A 374 -12.24 -7.33 22.13
C ALA A 374 -13.39 -8.01 22.90
N ALA A 375 -13.06 -8.89 23.85
CA ALA A 375 -14.03 -9.66 24.63
C ALA A 375 -14.63 -8.91 25.84
N ARG A 376 -14.29 -7.63 26.06
CA ARG A 376 -14.86 -6.84 27.15
C ARG A 376 -16.39 -6.76 27.03
N PRO A 377 -17.17 -7.11 28.07
CA PRO A 377 -18.64 -7.13 27.97
C PRO A 377 -19.25 -5.79 27.55
N GLU A 378 -18.71 -4.68 28.04
CA GLU A 378 -19.12 -3.33 27.70
C GLU A 378 -18.87 -2.99 26.22
N THR A 379 -17.71 -3.41 25.68
CA THR A 379 -17.35 -3.22 24.28
C THR A 379 -18.25 -4.02 23.37
N VAL A 380 -18.50 -5.29 23.69
CA VAL A 380 -19.42 -6.13 22.94
C VAL A 380 -20.83 -5.51 22.96
N ALA A 381 -21.29 -5.04 24.12
CA ALA A 381 -22.59 -4.38 24.23
C ALA A 381 -22.68 -3.08 23.41
N LEU A 382 -21.63 -2.26 23.35
CA LEU A 382 -21.58 -1.05 22.54
C LEU A 382 -21.49 -1.37 21.04
N TRP A 383 -20.62 -2.31 20.67
CA TRP A 383 -20.41 -2.80 19.32
C TRP A 383 -21.73 -3.26 18.68
N HIS A 384 -22.55 -4.03 19.40
CA HIS A 384 -23.86 -4.48 18.93
C HIS A 384 -24.94 -3.39 18.82
N LYS A 385 -24.68 -2.17 19.31
CA LYS A 385 -25.56 -1.00 19.13
C LYS A 385 -25.22 -0.19 17.88
N ILE A 386 -24.10 -0.49 17.21
CA ILE A 386 -23.64 0.24 16.03
C ILE A 386 -24.17 -0.44 14.77
N SER A 387 -24.84 0.34 13.93
CA SER A 387 -25.25 -0.07 12.59
C SER A 387 -24.72 0.91 11.54
N THR A 388 -24.68 0.46 10.29
CA THR A 388 -24.30 1.31 9.15
C THR A 388 -25.43 1.38 8.14
N VAL A 389 -25.55 2.51 7.46
CA VAL A 389 -26.47 2.72 6.35
C VAL A 389 -25.72 3.34 5.17
N GLU A 390 -26.01 2.88 3.97
CA GLU A 390 -25.58 3.60 2.78
C GLU A 390 -26.32 4.94 2.68
N ASP A 391 -25.55 5.99 2.44
CA ASP A 391 -26.04 7.32 2.10
C ASP A 391 -25.58 7.65 0.67
N PRO A 392 -26.52 7.93 -0.26
CA PRO A 392 -26.19 8.19 -1.67
C PRO A 392 -25.18 9.32 -1.87
N GLU A 393 -25.18 10.35 -1.01
CA GLU A 393 -24.25 11.46 -1.13
C GLU A 393 -22.82 11.03 -0.76
N TRP A 394 -22.66 10.22 0.28
CA TRP A 394 -21.36 9.63 0.62
C TRP A 394 -20.86 8.67 -0.46
N THR A 395 -21.75 7.89 -1.11
CA THR A 395 -21.41 7.06 -2.27
C THR A 395 -20.94 7.91 -3.46
N ARG A 396 -21.66 8.99 -3.79
CA ARG A 396 -21.29 9.91 -4.88
C ARG A 396 -19.91 10.52 -4.65
N ARG A 397 -19.63 11.02 -3.44
CA ARG A 397 -18.34 11.59 -3.06
C ARG A 397 -17.21 10.57 -3.08
N TYR A 398 -17.46 9.33 -2.64
CA TYR A 398 -16.48 8.24 -2.70
C TYR A 398 -16.04 7.94 -4.14
N LEU A 399 -16.98 7.97 -5.08
CA LEU A 399 -16.74 7.69 -6.51
C LEU A 399 -16.25 8.92 -7.29
N SER A 400 -16.19 10.10 -6.67
CA SER A 400 -15.78 11.31 -7.37
C SER A 400 -14.33 11.23 -7.84
N THR A 401 -14.10 11.67 -9.07
CA THR A 401 -12.78 11.89 -9.65
C THR A 401 -12.26 13.29 -9.37
N ASP A 402 -13.10 14.21 -8.87
CA ASP A 402 -12.70 15.53 -8.39
C ASP A 402 -12.10 15.39 -6.97
N PRO A 403 -10.79 15.68 -6.78
CA PRO A 403 -10.17 15.63 -5.46
C PRO A 403 -10.85 16.52 -4.42
N ALA A 404 -11.50 17.61 -4.81
CA ALA A 404 -12.15 18.54 -3.90
C ALA A 404 -13.47 17.98 -3.33
N GLU A 405 -14.14 17.09 -4.06
CA GLU A 405 -15.38 16.45 -3.61
C GLU A 405 -15.14 15.09 -2.96
N LYS A 406 -14.01 14.47 -3.27
CA LYS A 406 -13.68 13.11 -2.87
C LYS A 406 -13.68 12.94 -1.35
N ALA A 407 -14.36 11.90 -0.88
CA ALA A 407 -14.48 11.62 0.54
C ALA A 407 -14.49 10.11 0.82
N PHE A 408 -13.91 9.73 1.97
CA PHE A 408 -13.80 8.35 2.43
C PHE A 408 -14.36 8.13 3.84
N GLY A 409 -14.91 9.17 4.46
CA GLY A 409 -15.48 9.11 5.80
C GLY A 409 -16.98 8.88 5.85
N GLY A 410 -17.65 9.61 6.74
CA GLY A 410 -19.07 9.43 7.02
C GLY A 410 -19.56 10.32 8.15
N ARG A 411 -20.84 10.13 8.49
CA ARG A 411 -21.53 10.83 9.58
C ARG A 411 -21.98 9.81 10.63
N ALA A 412 -21.69 10.09 11.90
CA ALA A 412 -22.13 9.28 13.03
C ALA A 412 -23.28 9.99 13.76
N VAL A 413 -24.36 9.25 14.02
CA VAL A 413 -25.51 9.70 14.81
C VAL A 413 -25.62 8.81 16.03
N ILE A 414 -25.33 9.37 17.21
CA ILE A 414 -25.35 8.68 18.50
C ILE A 414 -26.59 9.11 19.27
N THR A 415 -27.47 8.16 19.59
CA THR A 415 -28.67 8.41 20.40
C THR A 415 -28.44 7.89 21.82
N LEU A 416 -28.63 8.75 22.82
CA LEU A 416 -28.59 8.38 24.23
C LEU A 416 -29.97 7.92 24.72
N ARG A 417 -30.00 7.18 25.83
CA ARG A 417 -31.24 6.64 26.44
C ARG A 417 -32.25 7.71 26.88
N ASP A 418 -31.79 8.93 27.14
CA ASP A 418 -32.65 10.07 27.47
C ASP A 418 -33.25 10.77 26.22
N GLY A 419 -32.91 10.29 25.03
CA GLY A 419 -33.33 10.85 23.74
C GLY A 419 -32.39 11.91 23.17
N THR A 420 -31.33 12.29 23.89
CA THR A 420 -30.31 13.22 23.37
C THR A 420 -29.62 12.62 22.15
N VAL A 421 -29.44 13.42 21.11
CA VAL A 421 -28.71 13.03 19.89
C VAL A 421 -27.41 13.82 19.80
N ILE A 422 -26.31 13.09 19.65
CA ILE A 422 -24.98 13.64 19.39
C ILE A 422 -24.57 13.20 17.99
N GLU A 423 -24.43 14.16 17.09
CA GLU A 423 -24.01 13.90 15.72
C GLU A 423 -22.77 14.70 15.33
N ASP A 424 -22.03 14.13 14.39
CA ASP A 424 -20.85 14.73 13.78
C ASP A 424 -20.45 13.98 12.49
N GLU A 425 -19.69 14.62 11.62
CA GLU A 425 -19.24 14.04 10.35
C GLU A 425 -17.82 14.42 9.95
N ILE A 426 -17.19 13.58 9.14
CA ILE A 426 -15.84 13.82 8.63
C ILE A 426 -15.70 13.25 7.23
N ALA A 427 -15.10 14.02 6.32
CA ALA A 427 -14.96 13.63 4.92
C ALA A 427 -13.70 12.81 4.64
N LEU A 428 -12.59 13.20 5.25
CA LEU A 428 -11.25 12.64 5.03
C LEU A 428 -10.61 12.40 6.40
N ALA A 429 -9.81 11.35 6.51
CA ALA A 429 -9.02 11.11 7.72
C ALA A 429 -8.11 12.29 8.01
N ASP A 430 -7.81 12.54 9.28
CA ASP A 430 -7.02 13.71 9.66
C ASP A 430 -5.66 13.71 8.95
N ALA A 431 -5.02 12.54 8.86
CA ALA A 431 -3.72 12.32 8.23
C ALA A 431 -3.68 12.44 6.70
N HIS A 432 -4.84 12.47 6.02
CA HIS A 432 -4.90 12.57 4.56
C HIS A 432 -4.30 13.92 4.08
N PRO A 433 -3.70 14.02 2.87
CA PRO A 433 -3.18 15.27 2.32
C PRO A 433 -4.19 16.43 2.32
N GLY A 434 -5.46 16.13 2.10
CA GLY A 434 -6.59 17.07 2.22
C GLY A 434 -7.32 17.04 3.57
N GLY A 435 -6.79 16.35 4.58
CA GLY A 435 -7.37 16.22 5.92
C GLY A 435 -7.04 17.39 6.84
N ALA A 436 -7.51 17.33 8.08
CA ALA A 436 -7.32 18.41 9.06
C ALA A 436 -5.88 18.49 9.61
N ARG A 437 -5.12 17.38 9.57
CA ARG A 437 -3.73 17.28 10.01
C ARG A 437 -2.94 16.38 9.05
N PRO A 438 -2.67 16.84 7.81
CA PRO A 438 -1.87 16.08 6.87
C PRO A 438 -0.53 15.67 7.49
N PHE A 439 -0.13 14.42 7.31
CA PHE A 439 1.13 13.94 7.88
C PHE A 439 2.34 14.63 7.24
N GLY A 440 3.12 15.33 8.07
CA GLY A 440 4.47 15.77 7.78
C GLY A 440 5.52 14.83 8.41
N ARG A 441 6.81 15.14 8.19
CA ARG A 441 7.96 14.34 8.68
C ARG A 441 7.86 13.98 10.16
N GLU A 442 7.49 14.94 11.00
CA GLU A 442 7.35 14.72 12.45
C GLU A 442 6.35 13.59 12.77
N GLN A 443 5.22 13.52 12.05
CA GLN A 443 4.22 12.48 12.27
C GLN A 443 4.71 11.10 11.78
N TYR A 444 5.47 11.04 10.67
CA TYR A 444 6.10 9.78 10.23
C TYR A 444 7.16 9.30 11.22
N ILE A 445 7.99 10.21 11.76
CA ILE A 445 8.97 9.87 12.80
C ILE A 445 8.26 9.38 14.06
N ALA A 446 7.20 10.06 14.50
CA ALA A 446 6.42 9.64 15.67
C ALA A 446 5.83 8.23 15.48
N LYS A 447 5.21 7.98 14.32
CA LYS A 447 4.69 6.66 13.95
C LYS A 447 5.79 5.60 13.92
N PHE A 448 6.96 5.91 13.35
CA PHE A 448 8.11 5.00 13.35
C PHE A 448 8.54 4.66 14.77
N ARG A 449 8.70 5.64 15.65
CA ARG A 449 9.11 5.39 17.04
C ARG A 449 8.09 4.57 17.82
N GLU A 450 6.79 4.83 17.63
CA GLU A 450 5.73 4.03 18.25
C GLU A 450 5.76 2.58 17.77
N LEU A 451 5.90 2.36 16.46
CA LEU A 451 5.93 1.01 15.86
C LEU A 451 7.25 0.25 16.11
N ALA A 452 8.33 0.97 16.38
CA ALA A 452 9.63 0.41 16.68
C ALA A 452 9.87 0.20 18.19
N ASP A 453 8.99 0.72 19.06
CA ASP A 453 9.14 0.61 20.51
C ASP A 453 9.13 -0.85 20.97
N GLY A 454 10.07 -1.18 21.86
CA GLY A 454 10.30 -2.56 22.31
C GLY A 454 10.85 -3.54 21.25
N VAL A 455 10.96 -3.14 19.97
CA VAL A 455 11.45 -3.99 18.87
C VAL A 455 12.84 -3.57 18.40
N VAL A 456 13.07 -2.26 18.22
CA VAL A 456 14.31 -1.68 17.74
C VAL A 456 14.91 -0.80 18.83
N THR A 457 16.21 -0.94 19.11
CA THR A 457 16.86 -0.10 20.12
C THR A 457 16.83 1.38 19.72
N ALA A 458 16.74 2.29 20.70
CA ALA A 458 16.70 3.73 20.43
C ALA A 458 17.89 4.22 19.58
N ALA A 459 19.10 3.68 19.83
CA ALA A 459 20.29 4.03 19.05
C ALA A 459 20.17 3.61 17.57
N GLU A 460 19.60 2.44 17.30
CA GLU A 460 19.38 1.95 15.94
C GLU A 460 18.24 2.72 15.25
N GLN A 461 17.18 3.08 15.99
CA GLN A 461 16.13 3.98 15.50
C GLN A 461 16.72 5.32 15.05
N ASP A 462 17.55 5.95 15.89
CA ASP A 462 18.17 7.24 15.59
C ASP A 462 19.12 7.15 14.39
N ARG A 463 19.90 6.06 14.28
CA ARG A 463 20.78 5.81 13.14
C ARG A 463 19.99 5.69 11.83
N PHE A 464 18.94 4.87 11.81
CA PHE A 464 18.11 4.70 10.63
C PHE A 464 17.44 6.02 10.21
N LEU A 465 16.86 6.75 11.16
CA LEU A 465 16.22 8.04 10.88
C LEU A 465 17.22 9.03 10.30
N ALA A 466 18.42 9.16 10.88
CA ALA A 466 19.47 10.03 10.34
C ALA A 466 19.85 9.67 8.90
N ALA A 467 19.95 8.37 8.58
CA ALA A 467 20.23 7.91 7.22
C ALA A 467 19.08 8.21 6.25
N ALA A 468 17.84 7.98 6.66
CA ALA A 468 16.65 8.27 5.85
C ALA A 468 16.48 9.77 5.58
N GLU A 469 16.66 10.61 6.60
CA GLU A 469 16.59 12.07 6.45
C GLU A 469 17.71 12.64 5.58
N ASN A 470 18.87 11.96 5.53
CA ASN A 470 19.99 12.29 4.67
C ASN A 470 19.97 11.55 3.32
N LEU A 471 18.81 11.03 2.89
CA LEU A 471 18.74 10.13 1.72
C LEU A 471 19.40 10.72 0.47
N ALA A 472 19.15 11.98 0.13
CA ALA A 472 19.66 12.58 -1.11
C ALA A 472 21.20 12.48 -1.24
N ASP A 473 21.90 12.57 -0.10
CA ASP A 473 23.36 12.54 -0.01
C ASP A 473 23.92 11.15 0.36
N LEU A 474 23.04 10.16 0.58
CA LEU A 474 23.44 8.83 1.02
C LEU A 474 24.19 8.08 -0.09
N THR A 475 25.39 7.60 0.24
CA THR A 475 26.24 6.83 -0.69
C THR A 475 26.21 5.33 -0.45
N ASP A 476 25.86 4.90 0.76
CA ASP A 476 25.61 3.50 1.10
C ASP A 476 24.14 3.30 1.50
N LEU A 477 23.36 2.75 0.57
CA LEU A 477 21.94 2.48 0.79
C LEU A 477 21.68 1.35 1.79
N THR A 478 22.70 0.64 2.28
CA THR A 478 22.51 -0.33 3.38
C THR A 478 22.31 0.33 4.74
N GLU A 479 22.62 1.62 4.86
CA GLU A 479 22.25 2.41 6.04
C GLU A 479 20.72 2.51 6.22
N LEU A 480 19.93 2.25 5.18
CA LEU A 480 18.47 2.17 5.25
C LEU A 480 17.96 0.81 5.77
N ASN A 481 18.85 -0.15 6.07
CA ASN A 481 18.46 -1.36 6.78
C ASN A 481 18.22 -1.05 8.27
N ILE A 482 17.45 -1.88 8.95
CA ILE A 482 17.34 -1.88 10.42
C ILE A 482 17.68 -3.28 10.91
N VAL A 483 18.53 -3.38 11.93
CA VAL A 483 18.83 -4.67 12.59
C VAL A 483 18.16 -4.74 13.96
N VAL A 484 17.71 -5.94 14.36
CA VAL A 484 17.17 -6.20 15.70
C VAL A 484 17.97 -7.29 16.39
N SER A 485 17.83 -7.42 17.71
CA SER A 485 18.53 -8.46 18.48
C SER A 485 17.97 -9.86 18.21
N ASP A 486 18.80 -10.89 18.42
CA ASP A 486 18.37 -12.29 18.32
C ASP A 486 17.21 -12.61 19.29
N ASP A 487 17.16 -11.96 20.46
CA ASP A 487 16.07 -12.13 21.42
C ASP A 487 14.71 -11.66 20.87
N ILE A 488 14.70 -10.60 20.05
CA ILE A 488 13.49 -10.14 19.35
C ILE A 488 13.10 -11.16 18.27
N LEU A 489 14.07 -11.63 17.48
CA LEU A 489 13.81 -12.61 16.42
C LEU A 489 13.33 -13.95 16.99
N ALA A 490 13.78 -14.33 18.19
CA ALA A 490 13.37 -15.54 18.89
C ALA A 490 11.91 -15.52 19.37
N GLN A 491 11.25 -14.35 19.40
CA GLN A 491 9.81 -14.24 19.69
C GLN A 491 8.94 -14.64 18.49
N ALA A 492 9.53 -14.76 17.30
CA ALA A 492 8.81 -15.20 16.12
C ALA A 492 8.33 -16.66 16.26
N PRO A 493 7.19 -17.02 15.67
CA PRO A 493 6.68 -18.39 15.75
C PRO A 493 7.60 -19.36 15.02
N ASP A 494 7.67 -20.59 15.51
CA ASP A 494 8.35 -21.68 14.81
C ASP A 494 7.75 -21.90 13.41
N THR A 495 8.64 -21.99 12.43
CA THR A 495 8.30 -22.32 11.04
C THR A 495 9.01 -23.61 10.62
N PRO A 496 8.31 -24.56 9.97
CA PRO A 496 8.94 -25.78 9.44
C PRO A 496 10.05 -25.47 8.43
N GLU A 497 10.96 -26.43 8.22
CA GLU A 497 11.96 -26.35 7.16
C GLU A 497 11.29 -26.30 5.77
N GLY A 498 11.88 -25.49 4.89
CA GLY A 498 11.47 -25.35 3.50
C GLY A 498 12.25 -26.27 2.56
N LEU A 499 12.19 -25.98 1.26
CA LEU A 499 12.92 -26.74 0.24
C LEU A 499 14.43 -26.44 0.21
N PHE A 500 14.84 -25.25 0.66
CA PHE A 500 16.21 -24.73 0.56
C PHE A 500 16.85 -24.57 1.94
#